data_AF-A0A7C7YVZ1-F1
#
_entry.id   AF-A0A7C7YVZ1-F1
#
_cell.length_a   1.000
_cell.length_b   1.000
_cell.length_c   1.000
_cell.angle_alpha   90.00
_cell.angle_beta   90.00
_cell.angle_gamma   90.00
#
_symmetry.space_group_name_H-M   'P 1'
#
loop_
_entity.id
_entity.type
_entity.pdbx_description
1 polymer ?
#
loop_
_entity_poly.entity_id
_entity_poly.type
_entity_poly.pdbx_seq_one_letter_code
_entity_poly.pdbx_strand_id
1 'polypeptide(L)'
;MASGPLSRLALALALLAGCCATPPDAWEVMGLGFRSPEQTLQTFQAGVRGDLPRLEYRCFSMDYRARKGLSQLAYRELRERALSPNPWFKLGVAGARIVVSERQGPGRWRLVVENLGRSFELLLVAEEFWQLWQGTLLVADEVLAAGSFSSAVELLTPRGAPRTVIAGAELPAHIAPLADAPLTEFRVALEWKIDDIFQLEP
;
A
#
# COMPACT_ATOMS: atom_id res chain seq x y z
N MET A 1 40.45 17.78 -31.61
CA MET A 1 39.29 16.88 -31.77
C MET A 1 38.07 17.63 -31.28
N ALA A 2 37.25 18.14 -32.21
CA ALA A 2 36.12 19.01 -31.90
C ALA A 2 34.92 18.17 -31.40
N SER A 3 34.53 18.37 -30.14
CA SER A 3 33.29 17.83 -29.59
C SER A 3 32.10 18.57 -30.23
N GLY A 4 31.43 17.90 -31.16
CA GLY A 4 30.33 18.49 -31.93
C GLY A 4 29.11 18.86 -31.07
N PRO A 5 28.31 19.85 -31.50
CA PRO A 5 27.15 20.37 -30.75
C PRO A 5 26.08 19.31 -30.42
N LEU A 6 26.02 18.21 -31.18
CA LEU A 6 25.11 17.09 -30.94
C LEU A 6 25.39 16.34 -29.63
N SER A 7 26.64 16.26 -29.19
CA SER A 7 27.00 15.56 -27.95
C SER A 7 26.54 16.31 -26.70
N ARG A 8 26.48 17.65 -26.76
CA ARG A 8 25.98 18.49 -25.67
C ARG A 8 24.45 18.46 -25.58
N LEU A 9 23.76 18.34 -26.72
CA LEU A 9 22.30 18.22 -26.75
C LEU A 9 21.81 16.88 -26.17
N ALA A 10 22.51 15.77 -26.47
CA ALA A 10 22.20 14.46 -25.92
C ALA A 10 22.42 14.39 -24.39
N LEU A 11 23.48 15.04 -23.88
CA LEU A 11 23.73 15.12 -22.44
C LEU A 11 22.70 16.01 -21.72
N ALA A 12 22.26 17.10 -22.35
CA ALA A 12 21.19 17.95 -21.83
C ALA A 12 19.82 17.24 -21.82
N LEU A 13 19.50 16.44 -22.84
CA LEU A 13 18.29 15.60 -22.84
C LEU A 13 18.35 14.49 -21.79
N ALA A 14 19.52 13.88 -21.58
CA ALA A 14 19.71 12.85 -20.55
C ALA A 14 19.58 13.43 -19.12
N LEU A 15 20.02 14.67 -18.90
CA LEU A 15 19.84 15.38 -17.63
C LEU A 15 18.39 15.81 -17.38
N LEU A 16 17.62 16.11 -18.44
CA LEU A 16 16.18 16.39 -18.35
C LEU A 16 15.32 15.13 -18.18
N ALA A 17 15.80 13.97 -18.63
CA ALA A 17 15.10 12.68 -18.48
C ALA A 17 15.17 12.10 -17.05
N GLY A 18 16.06 12.61 -16.19
CA GLY A 18 16.29 12.11 -14.83
C GLY A 18 15.17 12.40 -13.82
N CYS A 19 14.14 13.19 -14.20
CA CYS A 19 12.98 13.51 -13.35
C CYS A 19 11.67 12.82 -13.77
N CYS A 20 11.68 11.97 -14.81
CA CYS A 20 10.47 11.70 -15.59
C CYS A 20 9.74 10.39 -15.25
N ALA A 21 9.45 10.14 -13.97
CA ALA A 21 8.32 9.25 -13.68
C ALA A 21 7.05 10.11 -13.78
N THR A 22 6.21 9.89 -14.79
CA THR A 22 4.96 10.65 -14.95
C THR A 22 4.11 10.50 -13.69
N PRO A 23 3.78 11.60 -12.98
CA PRO A 23 2.89 11.54 -11.82
C PRO A 23 1.59 10.84 -12.19
N PRO A 24 0.93 10.16 -11.23
CA PRO A 24 -0.34 9.52 -11.52
C PRO A 24 -1.38 10.55 -11.96
N ASP A 25 -2.15 10.23 -13.00
CA ASP A 25 -3.24 11.11 -13.45
C ASP A 25 -4.47 11.01 -12.54
N ALA A 26 -5.45 11.88 -12.73
CA ALA A 26 -6.64 11.92 -11.87
C ALA A 26 -7.46 10.63 -11.89
N TRP A 27 -7.52 9.94 -13.04
CA TRP A 27 -8.24 8.67 -13.16
C TRP A 27 -7.50 7.54 -12.46
N GLU A 28 -6.18 7.50 -12.61
CA GLU A 28 -5.31 6.59 -11.86
C GLU A 28 -5.48 6.80 -10.35
N VAL A 29 -5.49 8.06 -9.88
CA VAL A 29 -5.69 8.40 -8.46
C VAL A 29 -7.04 7.90 -7.94
N MET A 30 -8.11 8.03 -8.72
CA MET A 30 -9.43 7.49 -8.36
C MET A 30 -9.48 5.97 -8.37
N GLY A 31 -8.62 5.33 -9.16
CA GLY A 31 -8.46 3.88 -9.24
C GLY A 31 -7.59 3.28 -8.14
N LEU A 32 -6.90 4.09 -7.33
CA LEU A 32 -6.06 3.59 -6.23
C LEU A 32 -6.91 3.00 -5.11
N GLY A 33 -6.35 2.04 -4.40
CA GLY A 33 -7.02 1.35 -3.32
C GLY A 33 -6.39 0.00 -2.99
N PHE A 34 -7.08 -0.74 -2.15
CA PHE A 34 -6.57 -1.98 -1.56
C PHE A 34 -7.55 -3.14 -1.74
N ARG A 35 -8.43 -3.08 -2.75
CA ARG A 35 -9.49 -4.09 -2.96
C ARG A 35 -8.96 -5.37 -3.63
N SER A 36 -7.82 -5.30 -4.31
CA SER A 36 -7.13 -6.46 -4.88
C SER A 36 -5.60 -6.37 -4.69
N PRO A 37 -4.88 -7.49 -4.84
CA PRO A 37 -3.42 -7.50 -4.84
C PRO A 37 -2.82 -6.56 -5.89
N GLU A 38 -3.34 -6.60 -7.12
CA GLU A 38 -2.90 -5.76 -8.23
C GLU A 38 -3.16 -4.27 -7.95
N GLN A 39 -4.33 -3.94 -7.39
CA GLN A 39 -4.66 -2.56 -7.03
C GLN A 39 -3.73 -2.03 -5.93
N THR A 40 -3.31 -2.88 -5.00
CA THR A 40 -2.34 -2.53 -3.95
C THR A 40 -0.97 -2.23 -4.55
N LEU A 41 -0.50 -3.04 -5.51
CA LEU A 41 0.72 -2.76 -6.25
C LEU A 41 0.61 -1.45 -7.03
N GLN A 42 -0.49 -1.21 -7.75
CA GLN A 42 -0.72 0.04 -8.48
C GLN A 42 -0.71 1.24 -7.54
N THR A 43 -1.30 1.11 -6.36
CA THR A 43 -1.29 2.14 -5.30
C THR A 43 0.12 2.41 -4.79
N PHE A 44 0.92 1.36 -4.59
CA PHE A 44 2.32 1.50 -4.21
C PHE A 44 3.13 2.21 -5.31
N GLN A 45 2.97 1.81 -6.57
CA GLN A 45 3.62 2.44 -7.72
C GLN A 45 3.23 3.90 -7.90
N ALA A 46 1.95 4.23 -7.73
CA ALA A 46 1.46 5.61 -7.74
C ALA A 46 2.08 6.43 -6.60
N GLY A 47 2.22 5.83 -5.42
CA GLY A 47 2.92 6.43 -4.29
C GLY A 47 4.36 6.80 -4.64
N VAL A 48 5.10 5.88 -5.26
CA VAL A 48 6.49 6.11 -5.70
C VAL A 48 6.57 7.19 -6.77
N ARG A 49 5.69 7.15 -7.78
CA ARG A 49 5.63 8.15 -8.86
C ARG A 49 5.29 9.55 -8.35
N GLY A 50 4.36 9.65 -7.40
CA GLY A 50 3.89 10.92 -6.85
C GLY A 50 4.71 11.45 -5.68
N ASP A 51 5.81 10.79 -5.30
CA ASP A 51 6.56 11.10 -4.08
C ASP A 51 5.69 11.18 -2.82
N LEU A 52 4.80 10.20 -2.67
CA LEU A 52 3.84 10.08 -1.57
C LEU A 52 4.26 8.93 -0.62
N PRO A 53 5.30 9.11 0.22
CA PRO A 53 5.79 8.04 1.09
C PRO A 53 4.74 7.57 2.11
N ARG A 54 3.74 8.40 2.43
CA ARG A 54 2.63 7.99 3.28
C ARG A 54 1.74 6.94 2.60
N LEU A 55 1.52 7.09 1.29
CA LEU A 55 0.73 6.17 0.50
C LEU A 55 1.49 4.85 0.31
N GLU A 56 2.78 4.92 -0.03
CA GLU A 56 3.67 3.75 -0.10
C GLU A 56 3.67 2.97 1.22
N TYR A 57 3.84 3.68 2.35
CA TYR A 57 3.83 3.08 3.68
C TYR A 57 2.50 2.36 4.00
N ARG A 58 1.36 2.91 3.56
CA ARG A 58 0.04 2.31 3.78
C ARG A 58 -0.20 1.04 2.97
N CYS A 59 0.60 0.77 1.92
CA CYS A 59 0.54 -0.48 1.19
C CYS A 59 1.12 -1.66 1.97
N PHE A 60 1.93 -1.44 3.01
CA PHE A 60 2.51 -2.52 3.80
C PHE A 60 1.57 -3.01 4.90
N SER A 61 1.58 -4.32 5.16
CA SER A 61 0.83 -4.92 6.26
C SER A 61 1.34 -4.39 7.61
N MET A 62 0.50 -4.41 8.63
CA MET A 62 0.92 -4.09 9.99
C MET A 62 2.03 -5.04 10.47
N ASP A 63 1.90 -6.34 10.16
CA ASP A 63 2.89 -7.33 10.59
C ASP A 63 4.23 -7.11 9.89
N TYR A 64 4.27 -6.85 8.57
CA TYR A 64 5.53 -6.50 7.89
C TYR A 64 6.18 -5.27 8.51
N ARG A 65 5.39 -4.23 8.78
CA ARG A 65 5.89 -3.01 9.43
C ARG A 65 6.47 -3.32 10.81
N ALA A 66 5.81 -4.14 11.61
CA ALA A 66 6.29 -4.56 12.93
C ALA A 66 7.57 -5.41 12.81
N ARG A 67 7.58 -6.45 11.98
CA ARG A 67 8.72 -7.36 11.76
C ARG A 67 9.96 -6.62 11.28
N LYS A 68 9.79 -5.57 10.47
CA LYS A 68 10.90 -4.75 9.94
C LYS A 68 11.21 -3.52 10.80
N GLY A 69 10.49 -3.28 11.89
CA GLY A 69 10.67 -2.08 12.73
C GLY A 69 10.37 -0.77 11.99
N LEU A 70 9.48 -0.81 10.99
CA LEU A 70 9.18 0.33 10.12
C LEU A 70 8.10 1.22 10.73
N SER A 71 8.52 2.26 11.44
CA SER A 71 7.68 3.44 11.65
C SER A 71 7.57 4.25 10.35
N GLN A 72 6.57 5.13 10.26
CA GLN A 72 6.43 6.01 9.10
C GLN A 72 7.66 6.91 8.89
N LEU A 73 8.32 7.34 9.97
CA LEU A 73 9.56 8.12 9.91
C LEU A 73 10.73 7.25 9.43
N ALA A 74 10.92 6.06 10.02
CA ALA A 74 11.97 5.13 9.61
C ALA A 74 11.82 4.72 8.14
N TYR A 75 10.59 4.53 7.67
CA TYR A 75 10.32 4.25 6.27
C TYR A 75 10.72 5.40 5.35
N ARG A 76 10.45 6.66 5.73
CA ARG A 76 10.85 7.83 4.93
C ARG A 76 12.38 7.93 4.82
N GLU A 77 13.09 7.71 5.93
CA GLU A 77 14.56 7.70 5.93
C GLU A 77 15.11 6.56 5.05
N LEU A 78 14.54 5.35 5.17
CA LEU A 78 14.91 4.21 4.33
C LEU A 78 14.70 4.53 2.84
N ARG A 79 13.52 5.09 2.51
CA ARG A 79 13.16 5.49 1.14
C ARG A 79 14.13 6.53 0.60
N GLU A 80 14.45 7.55 1.37
CA GLU A 80 15.40 8.60 0.97
C GLU A 80 16.80 8.01 0.70
N ARG A 81 17.29 7.14 1.59
CA ARG A 81 18.58 6.44 1.39
C ARG A 81 18.57 5.51 0.18
N ALA A 82 17.44 4.87 -0.12
CA ALA A 82 17.31 3.99 -1.28
C ALA A 82 17.22 4.77 -2.61
N LEU A 83 16.49 5.90 -2.62
CA LEU A 83 16.23 6.69 -3.82
C LEU A 83 17.34 7.69 -4.15
N SER A 84 17.99 8.28 -3.13
CA SER A 84 19.04 9.29 -3.30
C SER A 84 20.20 8.83 -4.21
N PRO A 85 20.77 7.62 -4.08
CA PRO A 85 21.88 7.18 -4.92
C PRO A 85 21.44 6.70 -6.30
N ASN A 86 20.15 6.44 -6.53
CA ASN A 86 19.67 5.86 -7.79
C ASN A 86 18.31 6.43 -8.23
N PRO A 87 18.31 7.55 -8.98
CA PRO A 87 17.08 8.13 -9.53
C PRO A 87 16.28 7.16 -10.40
N TRP A 88 16.95 6.20 -11.06
CA TRP A 88 16.32 5.17 -11.89
C TRP A 88 15.52 4.16 -11.09
N PHE A 89 15.70 4.08 -9.77
CA PHE A 89 14.90 3.21 -8.91
C PHE A 89 13.40 3.55 -8.99
N LYS A 90 13.06 4.85 -9.03
CA LYS A 90 11.67 5.28 -9.21
C LYS A 90 11.08 4.75 -10.51
N LEU A 91 11.84 4.83 -11.61
CA LEU A 91 11.45 4.30 -12.91
C LEU A 91 11.34 2.77 -12.88
N GLY A 92 12.24 2.10 -12.15
CA GLY A 92 12.24 0.67 -11.89
C GLY A 92 10.94 0.20 -11.23
N VAL A 93 10.52 0.86 -10.14
CA VAL A 93 9.28 0.49 -9.45
C VAL A 93 8.05 0.91 -10.25
N ALA A 94 8.03 2.13 -10.78
CA ALA A 94 6.90 2.69 -11.53
C ALA A 94 6.57 1.90 -12.81
N GLY A 95 7.59 1.38 -13.48
CA GLY A 95 7.43 0.61 -14.72
C GLY A 95 7.28 -0.90 -14.52
N ALA A 96 7.30 -1.39 -13.28
CA ALA A 96 7.23 -2.82 -13.01
C ALA A 96 5.88 -3.41 -13.46
N ARG A 97 5.95 -4.52 -14.21
CA ARG A 97 4.78 -5.21 -14.75
C ARG A 97 4.61 -6.56 -14.06
N ILE A 98 3.37 -6.91 -13.77
CA ILE A 98 3.03 -8.22 -13.21
C ILE A 98 3.23 -9.27 -14.31
N VAL A 99 4.06 -10.27 -14.05
CA VAL A 99 4.28 -11.44 -14.92
C VAL A 99 3.68 -12.71 -14.35
N VAL A 100 3.55 -12.79 -13.02
CA VAL A 100 2.82 -13.86 -12.32
C VAL A 100 1.87 -13.22 -11.32
N SER A 101 0.62 -13.69 -11.31
CA SER A 101 -0.37 -13.37 -10.28
C SER A 101 -1.08 -14.65 -9.88
N GLU A 102 -0.86 -15.09 -8.63
CA GLU A 102 -1.39 -16.36 -8.17
C GLU A 102 -1.79 -16.34 -6.69
N ARG A 103 -2.85 -17.08 -6.39
CA ARG A 103 -3.31 -17.28 -5.02
C ARG A 103 -2.46 -18.33 -4.33
N GLN A 104 -1.92 -17.99 -3.16
CA GLN A 104 -1.11 -18.91 -2.33
C GLN A 104 -1.93 -19.57 -1.20
N GLY A 105 -3.18 -19.14 -1.01
CA GLY A 105 -4.08 -19.69 0.00
C GLY A 105 -5.20 -18.70 0.39
N PRO A 106 -5.96 -19.00 1.46
CA PRO A 106 -6.88 -18.03 2.05
C PRO A 106 -6.13 -16.76 2.46
N GLY A 107 -6.59 -15.61 1.95
CA GLY A 107 -6.01 -14.30 2.29
C GLY A 107 -4.54 -14.11 1.92
N ARG A 108 -3.96 -14.95 1.03
CA ARG A 108 -2.56 -14.82 0.59
C ARG A 108 -2.44 -14.83 -0.92
N TRP A 109 -1.61 -13.94 -1.44
CA TRP A 109 -1.39 -13.77 -2.86
C TRP A 109 0.09 -13.56 -3.15
N ARG A 110 0.53 -14.02 -4.31
CA ARG A 110 1.88 -13.83 -4.81
C ARG A 110 1.82 -13.09 -6.14
N LEU A 111 2.57 -12.00 -6.22
CA LEU A 111 2.84 -11.31 -7.47
C LEU A 111 4.32 -11.44 -7.77
N VAL A 112 4.65 -11.77 -9.02
CA VAL A 112 6.00 -11.55 -9.54
C VAL A 112 5.93 -10.38 -10.49
N VAL A 113 6.79 -9.39 -10.28
CA VAL A 113 6.87 -8.19 -11.10
C VAL A 113 8.24 -8.06 -11.72
N GLU A 114 8.30 -7.55 -12.94
CA GLU A 114 9.54 -7.38 -13.67
C GLU A 114 9.69 -5.96 -14.19
N ASN A 115 10.92 -5.45 -14.12
CA ASN A 115 11.33 -4.26 -14.85
C ASN A 115 12.84 -4.25 -15.07
N LEU A 116 13.27 -3.75 -16.23
CA LEU A 116 14.70 -3.53 -16.55
C LEU A 116 15.58 -4.77 -16.28
N GLY A 117 15.10 -5.97 -16.61
CA GLY A 117 15.82 -7.23 -16.41
C GLY A 117 15.96 -7.67 -14.95
N ARG A 118 15.14 -7.12 -14.06
CA ARG A 118 15.05 -7.55 -12.65
C ARG A 118 13.66 -8.04 -12.35
N SER A 119 13.59 -9.09 -11.55
CA SER A 119 12.32 -9.68 -11.10
C SER A 119 12.25 -9.60 -9.57
N PHE A 120 11.08 -9.23 -9.08
CA PHE A 120 10.78 -9.16 -7.65
C PHE A 120 9.53 -9.96 -7.36
N GLU A 121 9.57 -10.70 -6.27
CA GLU A 121 8.42 -11.36 -5.70
C GLU A 121 7.83 -10.50 -4.59
N LEU A 122 6.52 -10.25 -4.67
CA LEU A 122 5.74 -9.60 -3.64
C LEU A 122 4.78 -10.63 -3.06
N LEU A 123 4.88 -10.84 -1.76
CA LEU A 123 3.88 -11.59 -1.02
C LEU A 123 2.87 -10.60 -0.46
N LEU A 124 1.58 -10.85 -0.69
CA LEU A 124 0.49 -10.02 -0.21
C LEU A 124 -0.44 -10.81 0.70
N VAL A 125 -0.97 -10.10 1.70
CA VAL A 125 -1.95 -10.61 2.65
C VAL A 125 -3.23 -9.78 2.59
N ALA A 126 -4.37 -10.43 2.73
CA ALA A 126 -5.64 -9.77 3.02
C ALA A 126 -5.67 -9.45 4.52
N GLU A 127 -5.45 -8.18 4.85
CA GLU A 127 -5.45 -7.69 6.22
C GLU A 127 -6.85 -7.24 6.59
N GLU A 128 -7.43 -7.94 7.57
CA GLU A 128 -8.71 -7.61 8.18
C GLU A 128 -8.44 -6.70 9.39
N PHE A 129 -9.15 -5.59 9.51
CA PHE A 129 -8.93 -4.65 10.60
C PHE A 129 -10.20 -3.88 10.94
N TRP A 130 -10.19 -3.24 12.11
CA TRP A 130 -11.15 -2.24 12.47
C TRP A 130 -10.48 -0.96 12.98
N GLN A 131 -11.15 0.16 12.77
CA GLN A 131 -10.71 1.48 13.16
C GLN A 131 -11.82 2.22 13.88
N LEU A 132 -11.44 3.02 14.87
CA LEU A 132 -12.31 3.96 15.55
C LEU A 132 -11.76 5.37 15.43
N TRP A 133 -12.66 6.32 15.19
CA TRP A 133 -12.30 7.72 15.03
C TRP A 133 -13.14 8.65 15.91
N GLN A 134 -12.52 9.75 16.33
CA GLN A 134 -13.15 10.92 16.93
C GLN A 134 -12.82 12.15 16.07
N GLY A 135 -13.78 12.53 15.22
CA GLY A 135 -13.55 13.52 14.17
C GLY A 135 -12.46 13.06 13.22
N THR A 136 -11.29 13.71 13.29
CA THR A 136 -10.11 13.41 12.47
C THR A 136 -9.03 12.60 13.20
N LEU A 137 -9.24 12.31 14.49
CA LEU A 137 -8.31 11.54 15.30
C LEU A 137 -8.62 10.04 15.20
N LEU A 138 -7.63 9.25 14.75
CA LEU A 138 -7.68 7.80 14.82
C LEU A 138 -7.41 7.36 16.27
N VAL A 139 -8.44 6.84 16.91
CA VAL A 139 -8.45 6.42 18.32
C VAL A 139 -7.95 4.99 18.48
N ALA A 140 -8.31 4.12 17.55
CA ALA A 140 -7.94 2.71 17.56
C ALA A 140 -7.76 2.21 16.13
N ASP A 141 -6.78 1.34 15.92
CA ASP A 141 -6.46 0.72 14.63
C ASP A 141 -5.91 -0.67 14.89
N GLU A 142 -6.79 -1.67 14.86
CA GLU A 142 -6.50 -3.01 15.33
C GLU A 142 -6.73 -4.04 14.23
N VAL A 143 -5.79 -4.98 14.11
CA VAL A 143 -5.91 -6.11 13.18
C VAL A 143 -6.82 -7.16 13.76
N LEU A 144 -7.76 -7.61 12.95
CA LEU A 144 -8.60 -8.75 13.25
C LEU A 144 -7.81 -10.04 13.04
N ALA A 145 -8.09 -11.06 13.85
CA ALA A 145 -7.53 -12.38 13.62
C ALA A 145 -7.93 -12.87 12.21
N ALA A 146 -7.01 -13.52 11.50
CA ALA A 146 -7.25 -13.93 10.12
C ALA A 146 -8.53 -14.78 9.98
N GLY A 147 -9.46 -14.34 9.13
CA GLY A 147 -10.74 -15.02 8.89
C GLY A 147 -11.83 -14.68 9.92
N SER A 148 -11.62 -13.67 10.78
CA SER A 148 -12.62 -13.22 11.75
C SER A 148 -13.46 -12.04 11.24
N PHE A 149 -13.20 -11.51 10.05
CA PHE A 149 -14.03 -10.47 9.43
C PHE A 149 -15.50 -10.88 9.34
N SER A 150 -15.80 -12.14 8.99
CA SER A 150 -17.19 -12.63 8.91
C SER A 150 -17.87 -12.75 10.28
N SER A 151 -17.11 -12.80 11.37
CA SER A 151 -17.66 -12.68 12.73
C SER A 151 -17.78 -11.24 13.20
N ALA A 152 -16.95 -10.33 12.66
CA ALA A 152 -17.00 -8.90 12.96
C ALA A 152 -18.12 -8.17 12.19
N VAL A 153 -18.58 -8.74 11.08
CA VAL A 153 -19.63 -8.18 10.22
C VAL A 153 -20.73 -9.22 9.99
N GLU A 154 -21.91 -8.97 10.55
CA GLU A 154 -23.09 -9.83 10.41
C GLU A 154 -24.11 -9.22 9.43
N LEU A 155 -24.62 -10.04 8.50
CA LEU A 155 -25.74 -9.68 7.63
C LEU A 155 -27.04 -10.27 8.17
N LEU A 156 -27.80 -9.46 8.88
CA LEU A 156 -29.15 -9.82 9.29
C LEU A 156 -30.10 -9.70 8.11
N THR A 157 -30.76 -10.81 7.77
CA THR A 157 -31.77 -10.87 6.70
C THR A 157 -33.11 -11.35 7.25
N PRO A 158 -33.86 -10.51 7.99
CA PRO A 158 -35.17 -10.91 8.50
C PRO A 158 -36.17 -11.07 7.34
N ARG A 159 -37.06 -12.07 7.42
CA ARG A 159 -38.12 -12.27 6.40
C ARG A 159 -39.02 -11.03 6.32
N GLY A 160 -39.13 -10.45 5.14
CA GLY A 160 -39.99 -9.29 4.89
C GLY A 160 -39.43 -7.94 5.36
N ALA A 161 -38.18 -7.90 5.83
CA ALA A 161 -37.52 -6.67 6.28
C ALA A 161 -36.28 -6.34 5.43
N PRO A 162 -35.78 -5.09 5.48
CA PRO A 162 -34.51 -4.72 4.86
C PRO A 162 -33.35 -5.54 5.41
N ARG A 163 -32.38 -5.85 4.55
CA ARG A 163 -31.10 -6.43 4.97
C ARG A 163 -30.37 -5.41 5.83
N THR A 164 -29.99 -5.81 7.04
CA THR A 164 -29.23 -4.98 7.97
C THR A 164 -27.82 -5.55 8.08
N VAL A 165 -26.80 -4.70 7.94
CA VAL A 165 -25.40 -5.06 8.19
C VAL A 165 -25.03 -4.49 9.56
N ILE A 166 -24.60 -5.34 10.47
CA ILE A 166 -24.07 -4.94 11.77
C ILE A 166 -22.58 -5.24 11.77
N ALA A 167 -21.77 -4.25 12.17
CA ALA A 167 -20.36 -4.45 12.42
C ALA A 167 -20.05 -4.14 13.88
N GLY A 168 -19.21 -4.95 14.51
CA GLY A 168 -18.81 -4.78 15.92
C GLY A 168 -17.38 -5.24 16.17
N ALA A 169 -16.76 -4.65 17.19
CA ALA A 169 -15.46 -5.06 17.70
C ALA A 169 -15.44 -4.91 19.23
N GLU A 170 -14.68 -5.75 19.91
CA GLU A 170 -14.42 -5.58 21.34
C GLU A 170 -13.45 -4.43 21.54
N LEU A 171 -13.89 -3.41 22.29
CA LEU A 171 -13.07 -2.26 22.64
C LEU A 171 -12.02 -2.68 23.69
N PRO A 172 -10.72 -2.51 23.41
CA PRO A 172 -9.70 -2.75 24.42
C PRO A 172 -9.90 -1.84 25.63
N ALA A 173 -9.63 -2.36 26.84
CA ALA A 173 -9.86 -1.64 28.09
C ALA A 173 -9.06 -0.31 28.20
N HIS A 174 -7.96 -0.17 27.46
CA HIS A 174 -7.16 1.04 27.41
C HIS A 174 -7.77 2.15 26.52
N ILE A 175 -8.76 1.81 25.68
CA ILE A 175 -9.48 2.72 24.77
C ILE A 175 -10.83 3.14 25.36
N ALA A 176 -11.41 2.30 26.22
CA ALA A 176 -12.67 2.55 26.93
C ALA A 176 -12.75 3.91 27.68
N PRO A 177 -11.66 4.49 28.24
CA PRO A 177 -11.73 5.76 28.96
C PRO A 177 -11.80 7.02 28.09
N LEU A 178 -11.85 6.94 26.75
CA LEU A 178 -11.85 8.12 25.85
C LEU A 178 -13.18 8.89 25.80
N ALA A 179 -13.91 8.90 26.92
CA ALA A 179 -15.31 9.26 27.07
C ALA A 179 -15.59 10.78 27.14
N ASP A 180 -14.67 11.65 26.73
CA ASP A 180 -14.92 13.10 26.70
C ASP A 180 -15.44 13.59 25.34
N ALA A 181 -15.35 12.77 24.28
CA ALA A 181 -15.82 13.11 22.93
C ALA A 181 -16.57 11.93 22.26
N PRO A 182 -17.63 12.19 21.48
CA PRO A 182 -18.36 11.13 20.78
C PRO A 182 -17.48 10.51 19.69
N LEU A 183 -17.57 9.17 19.55
CA LEU A 183 -17.05 8.46 18.39
C LEU A 183 -17.83 8.91 17.15
N THR A 184 -17.10 9.21 16.07
CA THR A 184 -17.70 9.72 14.82
C THR A 184 -17.70 8.70 13.70
N GLU A 185 -16.75 7.77 13.70
CA GLU A 185 -16.65 6.73 12.68
C GLU A 185 -16.14 5.43 13.29
N PHE A 186 -16.80 4.33 12.92
CA PHE A 186 -16.33 2.97 13.10
C PHE A 186 -16.20 2.34 11.71
N ARG A 187 -15.02 1.82 11.41
CA ARG A 187 -14.71 1.20 10.13
C ARG A 187 -14.23 -0.21 10.36
N VAL A 188 -14.86 -1.17 9.71
CA VAL A 188 -14.34 -2.54 9.59
C VAL A 188 -14.07 -2.80 8.12
N ALA A 189 -12.87 -3.25 7.80
CA ALA A 189 -12.45 -3.42 6.41
C ALA A 189 -11.51 -4.60 6.23
N LEU A 190 -11.43 -5.03 4.98
CA LEU A 190 -10.42 -5.96 4.47
C LEU A 190 -9.66 -5.21 3.38
N GLU A 191 -8.35 -5.09 3.53
CA GLU A 191 -7.47 -4.45 2.56
C GLU A 191 -6.32 -5.40 2.20
N TRP A 192 -5.99 -5.51 0.92
CA TRP A 192 -4.77 -6.20 0.50
C TRP A 192 -3.54 -5.35 0.84
N LYS A 193 -2.50 -6.00 1.35
CA LYS A 193 -1.27 -5.38 1.81
C LYS A 193 -0.06 -6.17 1.35
N ILE A 194 1.05 -5.50 1.08
CA ILE A 194 2.35 -6.10 0.85
C ILE A 194 2.88 -6.58 2.20
N ASP A 195 3.08 -7.88 2.32
CA ASP A 195 3.58 -8.54 3.52
C ASP A 195 5.03 -8.98 3.40
N ASP A 196 5.60 -9.13 2.20
CA ASP A 196 7.04 -9.23 2.01
C ASP A 196 7.46 -8.90 0.58
N ILE A 197 8.75 -8.61 0.40
CA ILE A 197 9.36 -8.31 -0.91
C ILE A 197 10.71 -9.02 -1.01
N PHE A 198 10.89 -9.81 -2.06
CA PHE A 198 12.14 -10.50 -2.37
C PHE A 198 12.62 -10.13 -3.76
N GLN A 199 13.91 -9.91 -3.92
CA GLN A 199 14.54 -9.88 -5.24
C GLN A 199 14.80 -11.32 -5.67
N LEU A 200 14.37 -11.67 -6.89
CA LEU A 200 14.69 -12.97 -7.48
C LEU A 200 16.06 -12.88 -8.14
N GLU A 201 16.88 -13.93 -7.97
CA GLU A 201 18.13 -14.05 -8.73
C GLU A 201 17.79 -14.29 -10.22
N PRO A 202 18.53 -13.65 -11.15
CA PRO A 202 18.31 -13.81 -12.58
C PRO A 202 18.65 -15.21 -13.10
#